data_AF-C3ZA07-F1
#
_entry.id   AF-C3ZA07-F1
#
_cell.length_a   1.000
_cell.length_b   1.000
_cell.length_c   1.000
_cell.angle_alpha   90.00
_cell.angle_beta   90.00
_cell.angle_gamma   90.00
#
_symmetry.space_group_name_H-M   'P 1'
#
loop_
_entity.id
_entity.type
_entity.pdbx_description
1 polymer ?
#
loop_
_entity_poly.entity_id
_entity_poly.type
_entity_poly.pdbx_seq_one_letter_code
_entity_poly.pdbx_strand_id
1 'polypeptide(L)' 'HRAFIAINNEDRSALNATLQTGLSSGDYCDVISGDLSNGFCTGKTITVGGDGRAHIYIAVDDEVPMIAIHVGSKV' A
#
# COMPACT_ATOMS: atom_id res chain seq x y z
N HIS A 1 -6.27 -13.65 3.15
CA HIS A 1 -4.87 -13.23 2.89
C HIS A 1 -4.40 -12.34 4.03
N ARG A 2 -3.09 -12.27 4.34
CA ARG A 2 -2.56 -11.51 5.49
C ARG A 2 -1.68 -10.31 5.10
N ALA A 3 -1.25 -10.24 3.85
CA ALA A 3 -0.40 -9.19 3.33
C ALA A 3 -0.64 -9.01 1.82
N PHE A 4 -0.29 -7.83 1.32
CA PHE A 4 -0.25 -7.47 -0.10
C PHE A 4 1.03 -6.67 -0.36
N ILE A 5 1.69 -6.94 -1.49
CA ILE A 5 2.88 -6.23 -1.94
C ILE A 5 2.67 -5.86 -3.42
N ALA A 6 3.02 -4.64 -3.78
CA ALA A 6 3.12 -4.18 -5.16
C ALA A 6 4.51 -3.58 -5.41
N ILE A 7 5.07 -3.83 -6.58
CA ILE A 7 6.39 -3.36 -6.99
C ILE A 7 6.24 -2.72 -8.36
N ASN A 8 6.85 -1.55 -8.56
CA ASN A 8 6.99 -0.93 -9.86
C ASN A 8 8.47 -0.91 -10.25
N ASN A 9 8.85 -1.73 -11.23
CA ASN A 9 10.23 -1.77 -11.74
C ASN A 9 10.30 -1.24 -13.18
N GLU A 10 9.47 -0.24 -13.48
CA GLU A 10 9.39 0.43 -14.77
C GLU A 10 10.01 1.82 -14.69
N ASP A 11 10.92 2.14 -15.62
CA ASP A 11 11.70 3.39 -15.60
C ASP A 11 10.95 4.60 -16.18
N ARG A 12 9.73 4.39 -16.70
CA ARG A 12 9.01 5.40 -17.50
C ARG A 12 7.54 5.56 -17.12
N SER A 13 7.00 4.71 -16.26
CA SER A 13 5.57 4.72 -15.96
C SER A 13 5.32 4.37 -14.50
N ALA A 14 4.45 5.16 -13.88
CA ALA A 14 3.96 4.85 -12.55
C ALA A 14 3.02 3.64 -12.62
N LEU A 15 3.05 2.78 -11.60
CA LEU A 15 1.93 1.89 -11.35
C LEU A 15 0.78 2.75 -10.83
N ASN A 16 -0.33 2.81 -11.55
CA ASN A 16 -1.53 3.55 -11.15
C ASN A 16 -2.76 2.68 -11.46
N ALA A 17 -3.17 1.84 -10.52
CA ALA A 17 -4.21 0.85 -10.75
C ALA A 17 -4.98 0.47 -9.48
N THR A 18 -6.23 0.06 -9.65
CA THR A 18 -7.03 -0.54 -8.57
C THR A 18 -6.90 -2.06 -8.58
N LEU A 19 -6.17 -2.60 -7.60
CA LEU A 19 -5.79 -4.00 -7.51
C LEU A 19 -6.53 -4.72 -6.39
N GLN A 20 -6.77 -6.02 -6.56
CA GLN A 20 -7.32 -6.86 -5.51
C GLN A 20 -6.21 -7.20 -4.50
N THR A 21 -6.43 -6.85 -3.23
CA THR A 21 -5.44 -7.08 -2.16
C THR A 21 -5.72 -8.36 -1.37
N GLY A 22 -6.98 -8.81 -1.35
CA GLY A 22 -7.44 -9.91 -0.52
C GLY A 22 -7.45 -9.59 0.99
N LEU A 23 -7.27 -8.32 1.37
CA LEU A 23 -7.34 -7.81 2.73
C LEU A 23 -8.76 -7.30 3.06
N SER A 24 -9.08 -7.26 4.35
CA SER A 24 -10.33 -6.65 4.83
C SER A 24 -10.33 -5.13 4.60
N SER A 25 -11.52 -4.53 4.47
CA SER A 25 -11.62 -3.08 4.34
C SER A 25 -11.03 -2.32 5.51
N GLY A 26 -10.44 -1.16 5.24
CA GLY A 26 -9.83 -0.27 6.22
C GLY A 26 -8.54 0.36 5.70
N ASP A 27 -7.92 1.17 6.54
CA ASP A 27 -6.70 1.87 6.24
C ASP A 27 -5.48 1.09 6.75
N TYR A 28 -4.46 0.96 5.91
CA TYR A 28 -3.23 0.24 6.21
C TYR A 28 -2.04 1.15 5.96
N CYS A 29 -1.05 1.10 6.86
CA CYS A 29 0.22 1.76 6.67
C CYS A 29 1.09 0.95 5.74
N ASP A 30 1.62 1.62 4.71
CA ASP A 30 2.69 1.09 3.89
C ASP A 30 3.99 1.03 4.71
N VAL A 31 4.44 -0.20 5.02
CA VAL A 31 5.60 -0.44 5.88
C VAL A 31 6.94 -0.14 5.20
N ILE A 32 6.91 0.24 3.92
CA ILE A 32 8.10 0.64 3.16
C ILE A 32 8.36 2.13 3.32
N SER A 33 7.31 2.96 3.20
CA SER A 33 7.42 4.41 3.33
C SER A 33 7.27 4.92 4.77
N GLY A 34 6.89 4.07 5.73
CA GLY A 34 6.82 4.43 7.14
C GLY A 34 6.31 3.29 8.03
N ASP A 35 5.80 3.65 9.21
CA ASP A 35 5.34 2.74 10.26
C ASP A 35 3.96 3.14 10.78
N LEU A 36 3.29 2.19 11.43
CA LEU A 36 2.14 2.50 12.30
C LEU A 36 2.67 2.97 13.66
N SER A 37 2.48 4.26 13.97
CA SER A 37 2.91 4.86 15.23
C SER A 37 1.78 5.66 15.85
N ASN A 38 1.47 5.40 17.12
CA ASN A 38 0.42 6.11 17.87
C ASN A 38 -0.95 6.17 17.16
N GLY A 39 -1.31 5.13 16.41
CA GLY A 39 -2.59 5.04 15.70
C GLY A 39 -2.65 5.82 14.38
N PHE A 40 -1.51 6.19 13.80
CA PHE A 40 -1.44 6.78 12.46
C PHE A 40 -0.23 6.27 11.67
N CYS A 41 -0.31 6.34 10.35
CA CYS A 41 0.80 6.00 9.47
C CYS A 41 1.77 7.19 9.38
N THR A 42 3.07 6.92 9.56
CA THR A 42 4.11 7.93 9.32
C THR A 42 4.47 8.07 7.85
N GLY A 43 4.14 7.05 7.04
CA GLY A 43 4.31 7.00 5.59
C GLY A 43 2.99 7.06 4.83
N LYS A 44 2.92 6.40 3.66
CA LYS A 44 1.72 6.31 2.84
C LYS A 44 0.63 5.48 3.56
N THR A 45 -0.62 5.91 3.43
CA THR A 45 -1.80 5.16 3.85
C THR A 45 -2.49 4.57 2.63
N ILE A 46 -2.80 3.27 2.68
CA ILE A 46 -3.53 2.55 1.64
C ILE A 46 -4.90 2.17 2.15
N THR A 47 -5.94 2.70 1.52
CA THR A 47 -7.33 2.38 1.83
C THR A 47 -7.80 1.18 1.03
N VAL A 48 -8.20 0.12 1.73
CA VAL A 48 -8.83 -1.07 1.14
C VAL A 48 -10.35 -0.94 1.25
N GLY A 49 -11.04 -1.05 0.11
CA GLY A 49 -12.49 -1.03 0.02
C GLY A 49 -13.17 -2.31 0.52
N GLY A 50 -14.50 -2.29 0.61
CA GLY A 50 -15.32 -3.44 1.03
C GLY A 50 -15.21 -4.67 0.12
N ASP A 51 -14.78 -4.48 -1.12
CA ASP A 51 -14.51 -5.55 -2.10
C ASP A 51 -13.05 -6.05 -2.07
N GLY A 52 -12.26 -5.61 -1.09
CA GLY A 52 -10.86 -5.99 -0.92
C GLY A 52 -9.90 -5.29 -1.89
N ARG A 53 -10.38 -4.33 -2.71
CA ARG A 53 -9.54 -3.61 -3.67
C ARG A 53 -8.99 -2.33 -3.06
N ALA A 54 -7.79 -1.95 -3.50
CA ALA A 54 -7.17 -0.69 -3.15
C ALA A 54 -6.63 -0.01 -4.41
N HIS A 55 -6.65 1.31 -4.41
CA HIS A 55 -5.92 2.09 -5.40
C HIS A 55 -4.44 2.10 -5.01
N ILE A 56 -3.59 1.66 -5.93
CA ILE A 56 -2.14 1.55 -5.76
C ILE A 56 -1.48 2.52 -6.71
N TYR A 57 -0.72 3.45 -6.15
CA TYR A 57 0.09 4.42 -6.86
C TYR A 57 1.56 4.31 -6.43
N ILE A 58 2.42 3.89 -7.35
CA ILE A 58 3.88 3.83 -7.15
C ILE A 58 4.51 4.68 -8.25
N ALA A 59 5.13 5.79 -7.87
CA ALA A 59 5.77 6.70 -8.80
C ALA A 59 7.07 6.10 -9.35
N VAL A 60 7.55 6.62 -10.47
CA VAL A 60 8.85 6.21 -11.05
C VAL A 60 10.01 6.71 -10.19
N ASP A 61 9.81 7.80 -9.46
CA ASP A 61 10.78 8.51 -8.63
C ASP A 61 10.56 8.29 -7.12
N ASP A 62 9.70 7.34 -6.71
CA ASP A 62 9.64 6.89 -5.32
C ASP A 62 11.03 6.33 -4.91
N GLU A 63 11.54 6.74 -3.72
CA GLU A 63 12.85 6.30 -3.21
C GLU A 63 12.97 4.77 -3.20
N VAL A 64 11.88 4.10 -2.83
CA VAL A 64 11.71 2.65 -2.96
C VAL A 64 10.41 2.42 -3.72
N PRO A 65 10.44 1.95 -4.99
CA PRO A 65 9.26 1.87 -5.84
C PRO A 65 8.45 0.60 -5.55
N MET A 66 7.96 0.51 -4.30
CA MET A 66 7.17 -0.59 -3.80
C MET A 66 6.21 -0.11 -2.70
N ILE A 67 5.12 -0.87 -2.51
CA ILE A 67 4.19 -0.72 -1.39
C ILE A 67 4.04 -2.10 -0.74
N ALA A 68 4.06 -2.15 0.60
CA ALA A 68 3.75 -3.36 1.36
C ALA A 68 2.79 -3.05 2.51
N ILE A 69 1.68 -3.76 2.56
CA ILE A 69 0.67 -3.64 3.62
C ILE A 69 0.32 -5.03 4.17
N HIS A 70 0.03 -5.11 5.47
CA HIS A 70 -0.37 -6.36 6.11
C HIS A 70 -1.34 -6.12 7.28
N VAL A 71 -1.99 -7.17 7.76
CA VAL A 71 -3.00 -7.07 8.84
C VAL A 71 -2.50 -6.45 10.15
N GLY A 72 -1.18 -6.39 10.35
CA GLY A 72 -0.55 -5.77 11.52
C GLY A 72 -0.20 -4.29 11.33
N SER A 73 -0.30 -3.77 10.10
CA SER A 73 -0.15 -2.34 9.80
C SER A 73 -1.48 -1.63 9.61
N LYS A 74 -2.60 -2.29 9.94
CA LYS A 74 -3.94 -1.70 9.89
C LYS A 74 -4.11 -0.68 11.02
N VAL A 75 -4.64 0.49 10.69
CA VAL A 75 -5.00 1.56 11.64
C VAL A 75 -6.30 1.23 12.36
#